data_AF-A0A946YDI3-F1
#
_entry.id   AF-A0A946YDI3-F1
#
_cell.length_a   1.000
_cell.length_b   1.000
_cell.length_c   1.000
_cell.angle_alpha   90.00
_cell.angle_beta   90.00
_cell.angle_gamma   90.00
#
_symmetry.space_group_name_H-M   'P 1'
#
loop_
_entity.id
_entity.type
_entity.pdbx_description
1 polymer ?
#
loop_
_entity_poly.entity_id
_entity_poly.type
_entity_poly.pdbx_seq_one_letter_code
_entity_poly.pdbx_strand_id
1 'polypeptide(L)'
;MFRKIGLVLLLLIGGIWLFLQYPFNLNQQVPGVGSPNEVESAKVDQSDIRSLYDAQRSGVMVSTVANVTRILKDDNDCSRHQRFLIETAEGLTLLVAHNIV
;
A
#
# COMPACT_ATOMS: atom_id res chain seq x y z
N MET A 1 2.14 -33.67 -45.20
CA MET A 1 3.07 -33.37 -44.07
C MET A 1 3.37 -31.87 -43.94
N PHE A 2 3.63 -31.14 -45.04
CA PHE A 2 3.99 -29.71 -45.05
C PHE A 2 2.96 -28.71 -44.48
N ARG A 3 1.65 -28.98 -44.59
CA ARG A 3 0.60 -28.09 -44.07
C ARG A 3 0.60 -27.94 -42.54
N LYS A 4 1.05 -28.97 -41.81
CA LYS A 4 1.13 -28.95 -40.35
C LYS A 4 2.38 -28.20 -39.85
N ILE A 5 3.49 -28.30 -40.59
CA ILE A 5 4.73 -27.56 -40.30
C ILE A 5 4.48 -26.04 -40.36
N GLY A 6 3.75 -25.56 -41.37
CA GLY A 6 3.46 -24.13 -41.52
C GLY A 6 2.67 -23.54 -40.35
N LEU A 7 1.71 -24.29 -39.80
CA LEU A 7 0.89 -23.86 -38.67
C LEU A 7 1.71 -23.81 -37.37
N VAL A 8 2.62 -24.78 -37.17
CA VAL A 8 3.53 -24.79 -36.01
C VAL A 8 4.50 -23.62 -36.06
N LEU A 9 5.04 -23.29 -37.23
CA LEU A 9 5.95 -22.16 -37.41
C LEU A 9 5.24 -20.83 -37.13
N LEU A 10 3.98 -20.69 -37.55
CA LEU A 10 3.16 -19.50 -37.28
C LEU A 10 2.88 -19.34 -35.78
N LEU A 11 2.56 -20.44 -35.07
CA LEU A 11 2.37 -20.41 -33.62
C LEU A 11 3.66 -20.06 -32.86
N LEU A 12 4.81 -20.59 -33.30
CA LEU A 12 6.10 -20.25 -32.68
C LEU A 12 6.47 -18.79 -32.88
N ILE A 13 6.32 -18.26 -34.10
CA ILE A 13 6.59 -16.85 -34.40
C ILE A 13 5.65 -15.94 -33.62
N GLY A 14 4.35 -16.27 -33.58
CA GLY A 14 3.37 -15.51 -32.80
C GLY A 14 3.67 -15.53 -31.30
N GLY A 15 4.07 -16.69 -30.76
CA GLY A 15 4.48 -16.82 -29.35
C GLY A 15 5.73 -16.03 -29.02
N ILE A 16 6.74 -16.03 -29.89
CA ILE A 16 7.97 -15.24 -29.72
C ILE A 16 7.65 -13.74 -29.79
N TRP A 17 6.83 -13.31 -30.74
CA TRP A 17 6.42 -11.91 -30.87
C TRP A 17 5.64 -11.43 -29.64
N LEU A 18 4.73 -12.29 -29.13
CA LEU A 18 4.00 -12.04 -27.90
C LEU A 18 4.94 -11.96 -26.69
N PHE A 19 5.90 -12.88 -26.56
CA PHE A 19 6.88 -12.89 -25.46
C PHE A 19 7.78 -11.64 -25.47
N LEU A 20 8.23 -11.20 -26.65
CA LEU A 20 9.07 -10.00 -26.78
C LEU A 20 8.35 -8.70 -26.38
N GLN A 21 7.01 -8.66 -26.44
CA GLN A 21 6.22 -7.50 -26.03
C GLN A 21 6.06 -7.40 -24.50
N TYR A 22 6.38 -8.46 -23.75
CA TYR A 22 6.34 -8.46 -22.30
C TYR A 22 7.75 -8.36 -21.73
N PRO A 23 8.32 -7.15 -21.53
CA PRO A 23 9.57 -7.02 -20.81
C PRO A 23 9.37 -7.55 -19.39
N PHE A 24 9.94 -8.73 -19.14
CA PHE A 24 10.01 -9.29 -17.80
C PHE A 24 10.92 -8.40 -16.96
N ASN A 25 10.31 -7.62 -16.08
CA ASN A 25 11.05 -6.75 -15.18
C ASN A 25 11.75 -7.63 -14.14
N LEU A 26 13.07 -7.75 -14.21
CA LEU A 26 13.90 -8.41 -13.18
C LEU A 26 13.91 -7.63 -11.85
N ASN A 27 13.31 -6.44 -11.82
CA ASN A 27 13.21 -5.64 -10.61
C ASN A 27 12.02 -6.10 -9.75
N GLN A 28 12.06 -7.35 -9.30
CA GLN A 28 11.40 -7.68 -8.06
C GLN A 28 12.25 -7.04 -6.96
N GLN A 29 11.90 -5.82 -6.58
CA GLN A 29 12.36 -5.25 -5.32
C GLN A 29 11.97 -6.24 -4.22
N VAL A 30 12.96 -6.97 -3.73
CA VAL A 30 12.89 -7.68 -2.46
C VAL A 30 12.52 -6.61 -1.43
N PRO A 31 11.38 -6.72 -0.74
CA PRO A 31 11.05 -5.78 0.32
C PRO A 31 12.08 -5.98 1.44
N GLY A 32 13.02 -5.05 1.55
CA GLY A 32 13.87 -4.91 2.73
C GLY A 32 15.24 -5.58 2.64
N VAL A 33 16.14 -5.07 1.80
CA VAL A 33 17.53 -4.74 2.20
C VAL A 33 17.97 -3.53 1.39
N GLY A 34 17.76 -2.32 1.95
CA GLY A 34 18.26 -1.08 1.37
C GLY A 34 19.73 -0.85 1.76
N SER A 35 20.54 -0.54 0.75
CA SER A 35 21.88 0.03 0.91
C SER A 35 21.78 1.41 1.61
N PRO A 36 22.72 1.82 2.48
CA PRO A 36 22.52 2.98 3.36
C PRO A 36 22.40 4.37 2.71
N ASN A 37 22.52 4.52 1.38
CA ASN A 37 22.79 5.83 0.76
C ASN A 37 21.92 6.19 -0.45
N GLU A 38 20.69 5.68 -0.55
CA GLU A 38 19.66 6.29 -1.40
C GLU A 38 18.51 6.76 -0.53
N VAL A 39 18.69 7.95 0.06
CA VAL A 39 17.57 8.75 0.55
C VAL A 39 16.91 9.37 -0.69
N GLU A 40 16.33 8.50 -1.52
CA GLU A 40 15.29 8.92 -2.44
C GLU A 40 14.18 9.43 -1.54
N SER A 41 14.02 10.76 -1.56
CA SER A 41 12.94 11.47 -0.90
C SER A 41 11.64 10.96 -1.50
N ALA A 42 11.19 9.80 -1.02
CA ALA A 42 9.82 9.40 -1.09
C ALA A 42 9.08 10.59 -0.52
N LYS A 43 8.43 11.36 -1.39
CA LYS A 43 7.46 12.36 -0.97
C LYS A 43 6.55 11.59 -0.05
N VAL A 44 6.72 11.76 1.26
CA VAL A 44 5.73 11.39 2.24
C VAL A 44 4.54 12.17 1.79
N ASP A 45 3.63 11.49 1.10
CA ASP A 45 2.39 12.06 0.62
C ASP A 45 1.66 12.46 1.90
N GLN A 46 1.87 13.71 2.30
CA GLN A 46 1.18 14.35 3.42
C GLN A 46 -0.26 14.54 2.93
N SER A 47 -0.96 13.42 2.86
CA SER A 47 -2.36 13.35 2.53
C SER A 47 -3.09 13.96 3.73
N ASP A 48 -3.79 15.06 3.45
CA ASP A 48 -4.63 15.75 4.43
C ASP A 48 -5.71 14.77 4.92
N ILE A 49 -5.72 14.51 6.23
CA ILE A 49 -6.65 13.59 6.88
C ILE A 49 -8.09 13.99 6.58
N ARG A 50 -8.38 15.29 6.46
CA ARG A 50 -9.71 15.78 6.13
C ARG A 50 -10.17 15.32 4.75
N SER A 51 -9.30 15.44 3.76
CA SER A 51 -9.60 14.99 2.40
C SER A 51 -9.85 13.49 2.32
N LEU A 52 -9.08 12.68 3.07
CA LEU A 52 -9.25 11.24 3.15
C LEU A 52 -10.57 10.86 3.81
N TYR A 53 -10.95 11.57 4.87
CA TYR A 53 -12.24 11.39 5.55
C TYR A 53 -13.41 11.74 4.63
N ASP A 54 -13.37 12.91 4.00
CA ASP A 54 -14.43 13.39 3.10
C ASP A 54 -14.59 12.46 1.87
N ALA A 55 -13.49 11.88 1.39
CA ALA A 55 -13.49 10.88 0.32
C ALA A 55 -13.73 9.43 0.80
N GLN A 56 -13.94 9.22 2.11
CA GLN A 56 -14.13 7.92 2.75
C GLN A 56 -13.05 6.88 2.38
N ARG A 57 -11.80 7.33 2.25
CA ARG A 57 -10.66 6.50 1.85
C ARG A 57 -10.06 5.80 3.06
N SER A 58 -9.99 4.47 3.01
CA SER A 58 -9.35 3.62 4.01
C SER A 58 -8.01 3.06 3.52
N GLY A 59 -7.19 2.55 4.45
CA GLY A 59 -5.93 1.87 4.13
C GLY A 59 -4.79 2.80 3.71
N VAL A 60 -4.93 4.10 3.97
CA VAL A 60 -3.89 5.11 3.72
C VAL A 60 -3.09 5.33 5.00
N MET A 61 -1.77 5.30 4.89
CA MET A 61 -0.87 5.62 6.00
C MET A 61 -0.72 7.14 6.11
N VAL A 62 -0.91 7.68 7.32
CA VAL A 62 -0.86 9.12 7.58
C VAL A 62 0.08 9.39 8.76
N SER A 63 0.62 10.60 8.80
CA SER A 63 1.41 11.11 9.93
C SER A 63 0.78 12.41 10.43
N THR A 64 0.52 12.50 11.73
CA THR A 64 -0.08 13.69 12.34
C THR A 64 0.34 13.84 13.79
N VAL A 65 0.22 15.07 14.30
CA VAL A 65 0.40 15.41 15.71
C VAL A 65 -0.97 15.82 16.26
N ALA A 66 -1.39 15.20 17.35
CA ALA A 66 -2.70 15.43 17.94
C ALA A 66 -2.66 15.26 19.46
N ASN A 67 -3.61 15.92 20.13
CA ASN A 67 -3.79 15.77 21.57
C ASN A 67 -4.83 14.68 21.86
N VAL A 68 -4.55 13.84 22.86
CA VAL A 68 -5.51 12.86 23.37
C VAL A 68 -6.59 13.59 24.16
N THR A 69 -7.83 13.57 23.66
CA THR A 69 -8.97 14.25 24.29
C THR A 69 -9.73 13.35 25.26
N ARG A 70 -9.68 12.02 25.06
CA ARG A 70 -10.35 11.05 25.93
C ARG A 70 -9.72 9.67 25.86
N ILE A 71 -9.48 9.06 27.01
CA ILE A 71 -9.17 7.63 27.11
C ILE A 71 -10.49 6.85 27.18
N LEU A 72 -10.64 5.83 26.36
CA LEU A 72 -11.80 4.94 26.35
C LEU A 72 -11.46 3.61 27.04
N LYS A 73 -12.49 2.87 27.44
CA LYS A 73 -12.31 1.51 27.95
C LYS A 73 -11.69 0.64 26.86
N ASP A 74 -10.72 -0.17 27.25
CA ASP A 74 -10.11 -1.19 26.40
C ASP A 74 -11.15 -2.00 25.65
N ASP A 75 -10.86 -2.27 24.38
CA ASP A 75 -11.57 -3.28 23.61
C ASP A 75 -11.03 -4.65 24.02
N ASN A 76 -11.93 -5.59 24.28
CA ASN A 76 -11.60 -6.96 24.68
C ASN A 76 -12.16 -7.99 23.70
N ASP A 77 -12.74 -7.55 22.57
CA ASP A 77 -13.17 -8.46 21.53
C ASP A 77 -11.92 -8.92 20.76
N CYS A 78 -11.57 -10.20 20.93
CA CYS A 78 -10.31 -10.83 20.50
C CYS A 78 -9.09 -10.47 21.37
N SER A 79 -8.28 -9.51 20.91
CA SER A 79 -7.06 -9.06 21.61
C SER A 79 -7.36 -7.78 22.36
N ARG A 80 -6.64 -7.54 23.46
CA ARG A 80 -6.80 -6.30 24.21
C ARG A 80 -6.26 -5.12 23.39
N HIS A 81 -7.13 -4.20 22.98
CA HIS A 81 -6.74 -2.96 22.32
C HIS A 81 -7.07 -1.76 23.19
N GLN A 82 -6.09 -0.89 23.41
CA GLN A 82 -6.38 0.39 24.05
C GLN A 82 -7.06 1.32 23.04
N ARG A 83 -8.18 1.92 23.44
CA ARG A 83 -8.90 2.90 22.64
C ARG A 83 -8.80 4.28 23.25
N PHE A 84 -8.61 5.29 22.41
CA PHE A 84 -8.65 6.68 22.82
C PHE A 84 -9.06 7.58 21.66
N LEU A 85 -9.56 8.77 21.99
CA LEU A 85 -9.92 9.80 21.03
C LEU A 85 -8.83 10.85 20.98
N ILE A 86 -8.51 11.29 19.76
CA ILE A 86 -7.65 12.44 19.49
C ILE A 86 -8.42 13.48 18.69
N GLU A 87 -8.00 14.74 18.81
CA GLU A 87 -8.47 15.82 17.95
C GLU A 87 -7.32 16.30 17.06
N THR A 88 -7.52 16.28 15.73
CA THR A 88 -6.53 16.77 14.76
C THR A 88 -6.60 18.29 14.65
N ALA A 89 -5.55 18.90 14.09
CA ALA A 89 -5.53 20.33 13.81
C ALA A 89 -6.65 20.78 12.85
N GLU A 90 -7.19 19.87 12.04
CA GLU A 90 -8.34 20.15 11.15
C GLU A 90 -9.70 20.07 11.86
N GLY A 91 -9.74 19.86 13.17
CA GLY A 91 -10.99 19.75 13.96
C GLY A 91 -11.71 18.40 13.80
N LEU A 92 -11.02 17.38 13.29
CA LEU A 92 -11.56 16.01 13.25
C LEU A 92 -11.28 15.29 14.57
N THR A 93 -12.28 14.56 15.06
CA THR A 93 -12.08 13.59 16.15
C THR A 93 -11.83 12.22 15.56
N LEU A 94 -10.68 11.62 15.87
CA LEU A 94 -10.32 10.27 15.42
C LEU A 94 -10.33 9.29 16.59
N LEU A 95 -10.82 8.08 16.35
CA LEU A 95 -10.68 6.94 17.26
C LEU A 95 -9.39 6.18 16.93
N VAL A 96 -8.49 6.10 17.89
CA VAL A 96 -7.29 5.27 17.79
C VAL A 96 -7.52 3.98 18.57
N ALA A 97 -7.39 2.85 17.89
CA ALA A 97 -7.32 1.52 18.50
C ALA A 97 -5.89 1.02 18.37
N HIS A 98 -5.14 1.04 19.47
CA HIS A 98 -3.73 0.71 19.45
C HIS A 98 -3.53 -0.80 19.29
N ASN A 99 -3.18 -1.23 18.08
CA ASN A 99 -2.75 -2.59 17.82
C ASN A 99 -1.26 -2.73 18.16
N ILE A 100 -0.95 -2.97 19.43
CA ILE A 100 0.30 -3.64 19.80
C ILE A 100 -0.09 -5.08 20.10
N VAL A 101 0.17 -5.96 19.15
CA VAL A 101 0.38 -7.38 19.40
C VAL A 101 1.66 -7.76 18.68
#